data_AF-A0AAW1ZDB7-F1
#
_entry.id   AF-A0AAW1ZDB7-F1
#
_cell.length_a   1.000
_cell.length_b   1.000
_cell.length_c   1.000
_cell.angle_alpha   90.00
_cell.angle_beta   90.00
_cell.angle_gamma   90.00
#
_symmetry.space_group_name_H-M   'P 1'
#
loop_
_entity.id
_entity.type
_entity.pdbx_description
1 polymer ?
#
loop_
_entity_poly.entity_id
_entity_poly.type
_entity_poly.pdbx_seq_one_letter_code
_entity_poly.pdbx_strand_id
1 'polypeptide(L)'
;MATPAQAECREVSYPEKCKSVQARKKHKEKTLRDNPDLLYADYIQLNGKRIKNNLIFYTTLITAWKSAICEEYKHIFKEGIGRGGRLTVCKDELLDTDNPILTITYYTKGTFLLQGNEASLNSFEEIFPLLKAKVEEERDEPQANCTDSEEEDPVNLSPSPSDRRLRDSLALLELDFTEFREHAQLKLSDTHNTNMFIQELKDELRQLKKDTNSSITELTRALRELKDENQTLRTQICKLEEDKERKEENFSRQLQEMREQLQKNTEDNTIHLSTAPTTDYTDSEPATNTQTPAETHTSPAHPPEPDPDVLLLMDSNGKFLDPQKLFPHQKVTAKR
;
A
#
# COMPACT_ATOMS: atom_id res chain seq x y z
N MET A 1 -15.09 18.03 -41.89
CA MET A 1 -14.97 17.23 -40.65
C MET A 1 -13.87 16.22 -40.88
N ALA A 2 -12.80 16.24 -40.10
CA ALA A 2 -11.71 15.28 -40.26
C ALA A 2 -12.08 13.97 -39.56
N THR A 3 -11.92 12.84 -40.24
CA THR A 3 -12.07 11.51 -39.65
C THR A 3 -10.98 11.32 -38.59
N PRO A 4 -11.30 10.89 -37.35
CA PRO A 4 -10.25 10.55 -36.40
C PRO A 4 -9.43 9.39 -36.96
N ALA A 5 -8.12 9.58 -37.07
CA ALA A 5 -7.21 8.52 -37.49
C ALA A 5 -7.34 7.36 -36.50
N GLN A 6 -7.69 6.17 -36.99
CA GLN A 6 -7.72 4.98 -36.15
C GLN A 6 -6.32 4.76 -35.56
N ALA A 7 -6.24 4.54 -34.26
CA ALA A 7 -4.97 4.28 -33.59
C ALA A 7 -4.30 3.04 -34.21
N GLU A 8 -3.19 3.23 -34.91
CA GLU A 8 -2.43 2.15 -35.56
C GLU A 8 -1.61 1.33 -34.55
N CYS A 9 -2.29 0.72 -33.58
CA CYS A 9 -1.68 -0.28 -32.72
C CYS A 9 -1.74 -1.66 -33.39
N ARG A 10 -0.58 -2.30 -33.55
CA ARG A 10 -0.44 -3.58 -34.24
C ARG A 10 0.03 -4.69 -33.28
N GLU A 11 -0.35 -5.94 -33.51
CA GLU A 11 0.24 -7.07 -32.78
C GLU A 11 1.53 -7.54 -33.47
N VAL A 12 2.56 -7.88 -32.69
CA VAL A 12 3.77 -8.52 -33.24
C VAL A 12 3.44 -9.98 -33.60
N SER A 13 3.11 -10.22 -34.87
CA SER A 13 2.94 -11.58 -35.40
C SER A 13 4.30 -12.28 -35.52
N TYR A 14 4.36 -13.57 -35.14
CA TYR A 14 5.58 -14.38 -35.22
C TYR A 14 5.42 -15.49 -36.27
N PRO A 15 6.27 -15.55 -37.31
CA PRO A 15 6.27 -16.63 -38.28
C PRO A 15 6.49 -18.00 -37.62
N GLU A 16 5.85 -19.06 -38.14
CA GLU A 16 5.96 -20.44 -37.60
C GLU A 16 7.40 -20.98 -37.56
N LYS A 17 8.28 -20.46 -38.43
CA LYS A 17 9.73 -20.73 -38.44
C LYS A 17 10.48 -20.17 -37.22
N CYS A 18 9.92 -19.19 -36.51
CA CYS A 18 10.49 -18.61 -35.29
C CYS A 18 10.13 -19.44 -34.04
N LYS A 19 10.64 -20.69 -33.98
CA LYS A 19 10.37 -21.62 -32.87
C LYS A 19 11.20 -21.35 -31.61
N SER A 20 12.38 -20.73 -31.73
CA SER A 20 13.24 -20.42 -30.57
C SER A 20 13.02 -19.00 -30.03
N VAL A 21 13.26 -18.81 -28.72
CA VAL A 21 13.16 -17.51 -28.04
C VAL A 21 14.08 -16.46 -28.70
N GLN A 22 15.31 -16.84 -29.06
CA GLN A 22 16.25 -15.96 -29.76
C GLN A 22 15.75 -15.56 -31.16
N ALA A 23 15.16 -16.50 -31.92
CA ALA A 23 14.60 -16.20 -33.24
C ALA A 23 13.40 -15.25 -33.14
N ARG A 24 12.52 -15.43 -32.13
CA ARG A 24 11.41 -14.51 -31.85
C ARG A 24 11.91 -13.12 -31.44
N LYS A 25 12.90 -13.03 -30.54
CA LYS A 25 13.52 -11.76 -30.14
C LYS A 25 14.12 -11.01 -31.33
N LYS A 26 14.91 -11.71 -32.17
CA LYS A 26 15.51 -11.12 -33.38
C LYS A 26 14.46 -10.69 -34.40
N HIS A 27 13.38 -11.46 -34.56
CA HIS A 27 12.27 -11.09 -35.44
C HIS A 27 11.50 -9.87 -34.94
N LYS A 28 11.20 -9.77 -33.64
CA LYS A 28 10.56 -8.60 -33.03
C LYS A 28 11.43 -7.35 -33.16
N GLU A 29 12.74 -7.44 -32.83
CA GLU A 29 13.66 -6.31 -32.99
C GLU A 29 13.74 -5.85 -34.46
N LYS A 30 13.81 -6.78 -35.42
CA LYS A 30 13.76 -6.44 -36.85
C LYS A 30 12.45 -5.74 -37.23
N THR A 31 11.31 -6.32 -36.84
CA THR A 31 9.96 -5.78 -37.19
C THR A 31 9.79 -4.36 -36.69
N LEU A 32 10.24 -4.07 -35.46
CA LEU A 32 10.22 -2.72 -34.89
C LEU A 32 11.14 -1.76 -35.64
N ARG A 33 12.37 -2.18 -36.01
CA ARG A 33 13.31 -1.33 -36.76
C ARG A 33 12.87 -1.04 -38.19
N ASP A 34 12.27 -2.02 -38.85
CA ASP A 34 11.74 -1.90 -40.22
C ASP A 34 10.47 -1.01 -40.26
N ASN A 35 9.87 -0.72 -39.10
CA ASN A 35 8.61 0.02 -38.95
C ASN A 35 8.72 1.04 -37.80
N PRO A 36 9.54 2.11 -37.94
CA PRO A 36 9.68 3.14 -36.92
C PRO A 36 8.37 3.91 -36.71
N ASP A 37 8.23 4.47 -35.52
CA ASP A 37 7.12 5.33 -35.08
C ASP A 37 5.73 4.69 -35.27
N LEU A 38 5.69 3.35 -35.19
CA LEU A 38 4.47 2.52 -35.18
C LEU A 38 4.37 1.76 -33.85
N LEU A 39 3.18 1.80 -33.26
CA LEU A 39 2.91 1.23 -31.94
C LEU A 39 2.55 -0.25 -32.06
N TYR A 40 3.15 -1.08 -31.20
CA TYR A 40 2.83 -2.49 -31.11
C TYR A 40 2.37 -2.89 -29.71
N ALA A 41 1.40 -3.79 -29.63
CA ALA A 41 0.92 -4.38 -28.38
C ALA A 41 1.42 -5.81 -28.20
N ASP A 42 1.91 -6.11 -26.98
CA ASP A 42 2.07 -7.49 -26.48
C ASP A 42 0.85 -7.85 -25.63
N TYR A 43 0.32 -9.07 -25.84
CA TYR A 43 -0.79 -9.62 -25.08
C TYR A 43 -0.35 -10.84 -24.27
N ILE A 44 -0.96 -11.01 -23.09
CA ILE A 44 -0.89 -12.23 -22.28
C ILE A 44 -2.26 -12.89 -22.21
N GLN A 45 -2.27 -14.18 -21.87
CA GLN A 45 -3.50 -14.95 -21.69
C GLN A 45 -3.64 -15.29 -20.21
N LEU A 46 -4.65 -14.72 -19.56
CA LEU A 46 -4.91 -14.87 -18.12
C LEU A 46 -6.38 -15.30 -17.95
N ASN A 47 -6.61 -16.42 -17.27
CA ASN A 47 -7.95 -16.98 -17.02
C ASN A 47 -8.81 -17.11 -18.32
N GLY A 48 -8.16 -17.47 -19.43
CA GLY A 48 -8.81 -17.56 -20.76
C GLY A 48 -9.06 -16.21 -21.46
N LYS A 49 -9.00 -15.08 -20.75
CA LYS A 49 -9.06 -13.73 -21.35
C LYS A 49 -7.69 -13.36 -21.93
N ARG A 50 -7.70 -12.76 -23.13
CA ARG A 50 -6.55 -12.06 -23.70
C ARG A 50 -6.50 -10.64 -23.10
N ILE A 51 -5.39 -10.27 -22.48
CA ILE A 51 -5.20 -8.99 -21.78
C ILE A 51 -3.98 -8.28 -22.39
N LYS A 52 -4.11 -6.99 -22.67
CA LYS A 52 -2.99 -6.14 -23.15
C LYS A 52 -1.99 -5.92 -22.00
N ASN A 53 -0.72 -6.25 -22.21
CA ASN A 53 0.30 -6.30 -21.15
C ASN A 53 1.42 -5.26 -21.31
N ASN A 54 1.88 -5.02 -22.54
CA ASN A 54 2.84 -3.96 -22.84
C ASN A 54 2.47 -3.29 -24.15
N LEU A 55 2.90 -2.04 -24.31
CA LEU A 55 3.07 -1.41 -25.63
C LEU A 55 4.57 -1.23 -25.92
N ILE A 56 4.96 -1.28 -27.18
CA ILE A 56 6.34 -1.13 -27.62
C ILE A 56 6.40 -0.47 -28.99
N PHE A 57 7.31 0.48 -29.16
CA PHE A 57 7.63 1.06 -30.47
C PHE A 57 9.13 1.31 -30.60
N TYR A 58 9.55 1.67 -31.80
CA TYR A 58 10.92 2.03 -32.13
C TYR A 58 10.94 3.40 -32.81
N THR A 59 11.91 4.25 -32.47
CA THR A 59 12.10 5.56 -33.08
C THR A 59 13.58 5.90 -33.13
N THR A 60 13.97 6.76 -34.07
CA THR A 60 15.26 7.46 -34.04
C THR A 60 15.19 8.78 -33.26
N LEU A 61 13.99 9.34 -33.07
CA LEU A 61 13.75 10.66 -32.47
C LEU A 61 13.50 10.56 -30.96
N ILE A 62 14.44 9.93 -30.24
CA ILE A 62 14.29 9.60 -28.81
C ILE A 62 14.04 10.84 -27.95
N THR A 63 14.69 11.97 -28.27
CA THR A 63 14.56 13.24 -27.54
C THR A 63 13.18 13.85 -27.74
N ALA A 64 12.73 14.02 -28.98
CA ALA A 64 11.42 14.57 -29.32
C ALA A 64 10.28 13.74 -28.70
N TRP A 65 10.30 12.41 -28.86
CA TRP A 65 9.32 11.52 -28.22
C TRP A 65 9.33 11.64 -26.69
N LYS A 66 10.50 11.78 -26.07
CA LYS A 66 10.60 12.02 -24.63
C LYS A 66 10.00 13.38 -24.24
N SER A 67 10.26 14.45 -24.99
CA SER A 67 9.70 15.79 -24.76
C SER A 67 8.18 15.76 -24.86
N ALA A 68 7.62 15.30 -25.98
CA ALA A 68 6.18 15.21 -26.21
C ALA A 68 5.45 14.41 -25.11
N ILE A 69 6.02 13.27 -24.67
CA ILE A 69 5.47 12.49 -23.54
C ILE A 69 5.56 13.25 -22.21
N CYS A 70 6.63 14.01 -21.98
CA CYS A 70 6.80 14.82 -20.77
C CYS A 70 5.85 16.04 -20.70
N GLU A 71 5.39 16.54 -21.84
CA GLU A 71 4.42 17.65 -21.93
C GLU A 71 2.97 17.17 -21.77
N GLU A 72 2.66 15.98 -22.29
CA GLU A 72 1.30 15.42 -22.25
C GLU A 72 0.88 14.99 -20.83
N TYR A 73 1.81 14.46 -20.04
CA TYR A 73 1.54 13.99 -18.68
C TYR A 73 2.11 14.94 -17.61
N LYS A 74 1.21 15.54 -16.82
CA LYS A 74 1.54 16.52 -15.78
C LYS A 74 2.46 15.99 -14.66
N HIS A 75 2.30 14.73 -14.27
CA HIS A 75 3.02 14.12 -13.15
C HIS A 75 3.92 12.98 -13.65
N ILE A 76 5.12 13.34 -14.12
CA ILE A 76 6.17 12.41 -14.56
C ILE A 76 7.42 12.52 -13.69
N PHE A 77 7.84 11.40 -13.12
CA PHE A 77 9.18 11.23 -12.55
C PHE A 77 10.14 10.68 -13.63
N LYS A 78 11.38 11.20 -13.67
CA LYS A 78 12.38 10.88 -14.70
C LYS A 78 13.61 10.25 -14.06
N GLU A 79 14.01 9.07 -14.54
CA GLU A 79 15.12 8.30 -13.98
C GLU A 79 16.08 7.84 -15.09
N GLY A 80 17.39 7.84 -14.82
CA GLY A 80 18.41 7.30 -15.74
C GLY A 80 18.64 5.79 -15.51
N ILE A 81 18.59 4.99 -16.57
CA ILE A 81 18.75 3.51 -16.48
C ILE A 81 19.94 3.00 -17.33
N GLY A 82 21.09 3.67 -17.24
CA GLY A 82 22.37 3.26 -17.83
C GLY A 82 22.44 3.34 -19.37
N ARG A 83 21.64 2.54 -20.08
CA ARG A 83 21.49 2.57 -21.55
C ARG A 83 20.13 3.12 -21.98
N GLY A 84 19.63 4.12 -21.26
CA GLY A 84 18.30 4.69 -21.46
C GLY A 84 17.83 5.50 -20.27
N GLY A 85 16.53 5.76 -20.23
CA GLY A 85 15.84 6.28 -19.06
C GLY A 85 14.45 5.67 -18.88
N ARG A 86 13.84 5.97 -17.74
CA ARG A 86 12.50 5.58 -17.34
C ARG A 86 11.70 6.83 -17.01
N LEU A 87 10.47 6.90 -17.51
CA LEU A 87 9.47 7.88 -17.14
C LEU A 87 8.37 7.15 -16.38
N THR A 88 8.03 7.63 -15.19
CA THR A 88 7.03 7.03 -14.32
C THR A 88 5.87 8.00 -14.19
N VAL A 89 4.69 7.63 -14.71
CA VAL A 89 3.48 8.45 -14.73
C VAL A 89 2.62 8.15 -13.51
N CYS A 90 2.37 9.16 -12.68
CA CYS A 90 1.49 9.08 -11.51
C CYS A 90 0.17 9.81 -11.77
N LYS A 91 -0.86 9.50 -10.95
CA LYS A 91 -2.19 10.14 -11.08
C LYS A 91 -2.25 11.54 -10.46
N ASP A 92 -1.41 11.75 -9.45
CA ASP A 92 -1.34 12.92 -8.58
C ASP A 92 0.12 13.05 -8.14
N GLU A 93 0.54 14.25 -7.75
CA GLU A 93 1.87 14.57 -7.25
C GLU A 93 2.16 13.92 -5.89
N LEU A 94 1.11 13.68 -5.11
CA LEU A 94 1.15 13.02 -3.80
C LEU A 94 0.98 11.48 -3.86
N LEU A 95 0.81 10.89 -5.05
CA LEU A 95 0.61 9.44 -5.18
C LEU A 95 1.92 8.69 -5.38
N ASP A 96 2.08 7.69 -4.51
CA ASP A 96 3.25 6.84 -4.32
C ASP A 96 3.88 6.31 -5.61
N THR A 97 5.19 6.52 -5.76
CA THR A 97 5.99 5.98 -6.86
C THR A 97 6.00 4.45 -6.90
N ASP A 98 5.62 3.78 -5.81
CA ASP A 98 5.48 2.32 -5.76
C ASP A 98 4.25 1.79 -6.54
N ASN A 99 3.28 2.64 -6.87
CA ASN A 99 2.07 2.26 -7.63
C ASN A 99 1.79 3.16 -8.86
N PRO A 100 2.68 3.18 -9.86
CA PRO A 100 2.52 4.05 -11.03
C PRO A 100 1.43 3.55 -11.98
N ILE A 101 0.77 4.49 -12.67
CA ILE A 101 -0.26 4.17 -13.68
C ILE A 101 0.39 3.59 -14.94
N LEU A 102 1.53 4.15 -15.34
CA LEU A 102 2.24 3.80 -16.57
C LEU A 102 3.73 4.02 -16.37
N THR A 103 4.55 3.03 -16.71
CA THR A 103 6.01 3.09 -16.73
C THR A 103 6.47 3.03 -18.18
N ILE A 104 7.16 4.07 -18.65
CA ILE A 104 7.68 4.20 -20.01
C ILE A 104 9.21 4.12 -19.95
N THR A 105 9.77 2.99 -20.38
CA THR A 105 11.21 2.76 -20.46
C THR A 105 11.71 3.00 -21.88
N TYR A 106 12.60 3.95 -22.07
CA TYR A 106 13.22 4.25 -23.37
C TYR A 106 14.71 3.89 -23.35
N TYR A 107 15.17 3.20 -24.38
CA TYR A 107 16.57 2.79 -24.53
C TYR A 107 17.28 3.66 -25.56
N THR A 108 18.58 3.93 -25.35
CA THR A 108 19.42 4.72 -26.29
C THR A 108 19.53 4.10 -27.68
N LYS A 109 19.09 2.84 -27.85
CA LYS A 109 18.98 2.16 -29.14
C LYS A 109 17.73 2.52 -29.93
N GLY A 110 16.79 3.30 -29.40
CA GLY A 110 15.55 3.74 -30.06
C GLY A 110 14.26 3.04 -29.62
N THR A 111 14.33 2.02 -28.76
CA THR A 111 13.14 1.26 -28.33
C THR A 111 12.48 1.91 -27.12
N PHE A 112 11.17 2.13 -27.20
CA PHE A 112 10.31 2.51 -26.07
C PHE A 112 9.43 1.32 -25.67
N LEU A 113 9.44 0.95 -24.40
CA LEU A 113 8.62 -0.11 -23.80
C LEU A 113 7.74 0.50 -22.71
N LEU A 114 6.43 0.31 -22.82
CA LEU A 114 5.43 0.84 -21.91
C LEU A 114 4.73 -0.30 -21.16
N GLN A 115 4.65 -0.16 -19.85
CA GLN A 115 4.10 -1.17 -18.95
C GLN A 115 3.14 -0.50 -17.97
N GLY A 116 1.97 -1.10 -17.77
CA GLY A 116 0.89 -0.53 -16.97
C GLY A 116 -0.30 -1.50 -16.93
N ASN A 117 -1.42 -1.04 -16.38
CA ASN A 117 -2.66 -1.80 -16.44
C ASN A 117 -3.32 -1.66 -17.83
N GLU A 118 -4.27 -2.55 -18.17
CA GLU A 118 -4.92 -2.57 -19.47
C GLU A 118 -5.59 -1.22 -19.83
N ALA A 119 -6.13 -0.50 -18.83
CA ALA A 119 -6.74 0.81 -19.04
C ALA A 119 -5.70 1.89 -19.38
N SER A 120 -4.57 1.96 -18.67
CA SER A 120 -3.54 2.98 -18.96
C SER A 120 -2.80 2.74 -20.27
N LEU A 121 -2.63 1.48 -20.68
CA LEU A 121 -2.13 1.14 -22.01
C LEU A 121 -3.13 1.54 -23.10
N ASN A 122 -4.44 1.33 -22.91
CA ASN A 122 -5.45 1.80 -23.85
C ASN A 122 -5.47 3.34 -23.98
N SER A 123 -5.41 4.07 -22.86
CA SER A 123 -5.34 5.54 -22.90
C SER A 123 -4.06 6.06 -23.57
N PHE A 124 -2.91 5.37 -23.43
CA PHE A 124 -1.70 5.74 -24.16
C PHE A 124 -1.86 5.51 -25.68
N GLU A 125 -2.52 4.43 -26.08
CA GLU A 125 -2.80 4.12 -27.49
C GLU A 125 -3.71 5.16 -28.16
N GLU A 126 -4.68 5.71 -27.42
CA GLU A 126 -5.56 6.79 -27.90
C GLU A 126 -4.80 8.11 -28.16
N ILE A 127 -3.82 8.47 -27.32
CA ILE A 127 -3.00 9.69 -27.48
C ILE A 127 -1.78 9.50 -28.39
N PHE A 128 -1.40 8.26 -28.74
CA PHE A 128 -0.20 8.00 -29.54
C PHE A 128 -0.16 8.76 -30.89
N PRO A 129 -1.26 8.89 -31.66
CA PRO A 129 -1.27 9.69 -32.89
C PRO A 129 -1.03 11.19 -32.64
N LEU A 130 -1.51 11.74 -31.52
CA LEU A 130 -1.29 13.14 -31.13
C LEU A 130 0.18 13.38 -30.76
N LEU A 131 0.78 12.48 -29.98
CA LEU A 131 2.20 12.53 -29.65
C LEU A 131 3.08 12.42 -30.90
N LYS A 132 2.72 11.55 -31.83
CA LYS A 132 3.44 11.39 -33.11
C LYS A 132 3.40 12.67 -33.94
N ALA A 133 2.24 13.33 -34.05
CA ALA A 133 2.12 14.59 -34.79
C ALA A 133 3.01 15.70 -34.19
N LYS A 134 3.05 15.84 -32.86
CA LYS A 134 3.96 16.79 -32.17
C LYS A 134 5.44 16.53 -32.51
N VAL A 135 5.85 15.26 -32.52
CA VAL A 135 7.23 14.84 -32.84
C VAL A 135 7.59 15.07 -34.32
N GLU A 136 6.60 14.98 -35.22
CA GLU A 136 6.78 15.30 -36.64
C GLU A 136 6.85 16.82 -36.87
N GLU A 137 6.14 17.63 -36.09
CA GLU A 137 6.20 19.11 -36.15
C GLU A 137 7.55 19.68 -35.65
N GLU A 138 8.11 19.14 -34.55
CA GLU A 138 9.45 19.52 -34.02
C GLU A 138 10.60 19.25 -35.02
N ARG A 139 10.36 18.45 -36.06
CA ARG A 139 11.36 18.10 -37.08
C ARG A 139 11.49 19.15 -38.19
N ASP A 140 10.46 19.95 -38.44
CA ASP A 140 10.38 20.82 -39.62
C ASP A 140 10.79 22.29 -39.34
N GLU A 141 11.21 22.63 -38.10
CA GLU A 141 11.80 23.94 -37.79
C GLU A 141 13.25 24.06 -38.30
N PRO A 142 13.58 25.02 -39.22
CA PRO A 142 14.93 25.17 -39.73
C PRO A 142 15.82 25.99 -38.77
N GLN A 143 16.90 25.38 -38.25
CA GLN A 143 17.99 26.15 -37.66
C GLN A 143 18.73 26.96 -38.73
N ALA A 144 18.67 28.28 -38.64
CA ALA A 144 19.26 29.20 -39.61
C ALA A 144 20.56 29.87 -39.11
N ASN A 145 21.51 30.01 -40.04
CA ASN A 145 22.72 30.86 -40.00
C ASN A 145 23.88 30.35 -39.10
N CYS A 146 25.16 30.54 -39.42
CA CYS A 146 25.79 31.49 -40.38
C CYS A 146 26.78 30.81 -41.37
N THR A 147 27.18 31.57 -42.40
CA THR A 147 28.21 31.23 -43.40
C THR A 147 29.06 32.49 -43.71
N ASP A 148 30.14 32.32 -44.48
CA ASP A 148 31.05 33.34 -45.06
C ASP A 148 32.10 34.01 -44.15
N SER A 149 33.32 34.33 -44.64
CA SER A 149 34.09 33.78 -45.78
C SER A 149 35.57 34.24 -45.69
N GLU A 150 36.45 33.67 -46.51
CA GLU A 150 37.92 33.91 -46.52
C GLU A 150 38.33 35.02 -47.50
N GLU A 151 39.52 35.63 -47.30
CA GLU A 151 40.41 36.16 -48.37
C GLU A 151 41.83 36.45 -47.79
N GLU A 152 42.90 35.95 -48.45
CA GLU A 152 44.33 36.31 -48.21
C GLU A 152 44.80 37.30 -49.31
N ASP A 153 45.87 38.10 -49.23
CA ASP A 153 47.33 37.80 -49.06
C ASP A 153 48.12 39.18 -49.19
N PRO A 154 49.47 39.35 -49.16
CA PRO A 154 50.58 38.65 -48.47
C PRO A 154 51.67 39.56 -47.76
N VAL A 155 52.47 38.95 -46.87
CA VAL A 155 53.84 39.28 -46.32
C VAL A 155 54.23 40.67 -45.74
N ASN A 156 54.55 40.73 -44.42
CA ASN A 156 55.82 41.32 -43.92
C ASN A 156 56.22 40.79 -42.51
N LEU A 157 57.53 40.70 -42.21
CA LEU A 157 58.09 40.02 -41.03
C LEU A 157 58.28 40.96 -39.82
N SER A 158 57.26 40.96 -38.96
CA SER A 158 57.22 41.46 -37.58
C SER A 158 56.41 40.43 -36.78
N PRO A 159 56.56 40.24 -35.45
CA PRO A 159 55.66 39.37 -34.69
C PRO A 159 54.23 39.87 -34.92
N SER A 160 53.49 39.09 -35.70
CA SER A 160 52.41 39.63 -36.50
C SER A 160 51.23 40.04 -35.60
N PRO A 161 50.32 40.92 -36.05
CA PRO A 161 49.02 41.04 -35.39
C PRO A 161 48.35 39.66 -35.26
N SER A 162 48.61 38.75 -36.21
CA SER A 162 48.27 37.32 -36.16
C SER A 162 48.89 36.58 -34.97
N ASP A 163 50.19 36.71 -34.67
CA ASP A 163 50.84 36.05 -33.52
C ASP A 163 50.33 36.54 -32.17
N ARG A 164 49.98 37.84 -32.07
CA ARG A 164 49.31 38.37 -30.87
C ARG A 164 47.91 37.78 -30.76
N ARG A 165 47.11 37.87 -31.83
CA ARG A 165 45.74 37.34 -31.90
C ARG A 165 45.68 35.83 -31.67
N LEU A 166 46.68 35.07 -32.11
CA LEU A 166 46.82 33.65 -31.83
C LEU A 166 47.12 33.39 -30.35
N ARG A 167 48.00 34.16 -29.70
CA ARG A 167 48.25 34.03 -28.26
C ARG A 167 47.06 34.47 -27.42
N ASP A 168 46.36 35.53 -27.81
CA ASP A 168 45.13 35.97 -27.16
C ASP A 168 44.02 34.92 -27.32
N SER A 169 43.91 34.30 -28.51
CA SER A 169 43.02 33.17 -28.76
C SER A 169 43.41 31.90 -28.00
N LEU A 170 44.71 31.67 -27.76
CA LEU A 170 45.19 30.52 -26.98
C LEU A 170 44.90 30.73 -25.49
N ALA A 171 45.03 31.96 -24.99
CA ALA A 171 44.71 32.33 -23.61
C ALA A 171 43.19 32.29 -23.34
N LEU A 172 42.37 32.72 -24.31
CA LEU A 172 40.92 32.52 -24.29
C LEU A 172 40.55 31.03 -24.25
N LEU A 173 41.16 30.22 -25.12
CA LEU A 173 40.92 28.78 -25.15
C LEU A 173 41.39 28.09 -23.86
N GLU A 174 42.51 28.53 -23.27
CA GLU A 174 43.00 28.03 -21.98
C GLU A 174 42.02 28.37 -20.85
N LEU A 175 41.44 29.57 -20.85
CA LEU A 175 40.39 29.99 -19.91
C LEU A 175 39.12 29.14 -20.07
N ASP A 176 38.63 28.95 -21.30
CA ASP A 176 37.49 28.08 -21.62
C ASP A 176 37.74 26.63 -21.15
N PHE A 177 38.96 26.12 -21.32
CA PHE A 177 39.35 24.80 -20.82
C PHE A 177 39.34 24.72 -19.29
N THR A 178 39.75 25.78 -18.57
CA THR A 178 39.67 25.81 -17.11
C THR A 178 38.23 25.88 -16.61
N GLU A 179 37.38 26.72 -17.22
CA GLU A 179 35.97 26.84 -16.85
C GLU A 179 35.21 25.53 -17.12
N PHE A 180 35.44 24.93 -18.29
CA PHE A 180 34.87 23.62 -18.63
C PHE A 180 35.28 22.52 -17.64
N ARG A 181 36.56 22.50 -17.23
CA ARG A 181 37.09 21.54 -16.24
C ARG A 181 36.43 21.73 -14.88
N GLU A 182 36.29 22.97 -14.41
CA GLU A 182 35.67 23.27 -13.11
C GLU A 182 34.17 22.93 -13.10
N HIS A 183 33.43 23.29 -14.14
CA HIS A 183 32.01 22.93 -14.29
C HIS A 183 31.82 21.40 -14.41
N ALA A 184 32.71 20.68 -15.10
CA ALA A 184 32.69 19.22 -15.15
C ALA A 184 32.96 18.59 -13.77
N GLN A 185 33.91 19.13 -13.00
CA GLN A 185 34.24 18.66 -11.66
C GLN A 185 33.10 18.92 -10.67
N LEU A 186 32.48 20.11 -10.71
CA LEU A 186 31.30 20.45 -9.91
C LEU A 186 30.15 19.47 -10.16
N LYS A 187 29.81 19.21 -11.42
CA LYS A 187 28.76 18.24 -11.80
C LYS A 187 29.07 16.82 -11.32
N LEU A 188 30.34 16.39 -11.32
CA LEU A 188 30.73 15.10 -10.79
C LEU A 188 30.57 15.04 -9.27
N SER A 189 30.93 16.10 -8.54
CA SER A 189 30.72 16.21 -7.09
C SER A 189 29.23 16.19 -6.72
N ASP A 190 28.38 16.97 -7.40
CA ASP A 190 26.93 16.97 -7.16
C ASP A 190 26.31 15.60 -7.46
N THR A 191 26.75 14.94 -8.54
CA THR A 191 26.32 13.59 -8.89
C THR A 191 26.79 12.56 -7.83
N HIS A 192 27.98 12.72 -7.27
CA HIS A 192 28.49 11.84 -6.21
C HIS A 192 27.68 12.00 -4.91
N ASN A 193 27.43 13.24 -4.49
CA ASN A 193 26.60 13.57 -3.33
C ASN A 193 25.17 13.02 -3.48
N THR A 194 24.56 13.21 -4.66
CA THR A 194 23.23 12.68 -4.97
C THR A 194 23.19 11.15 -4.92
N ASN A 195 24.22 10.48 -5.45
CA ASN A 195 24.32 9.01 -5.38
C ASN A 195 24.50 8.49 -3.94
N MET A 196 25.23 9.22 -3.08
CA MET A 196 25.34 8.89 -1.66
C MET A 196 23.98 9.00 -0.96
N PHE A 197 23.27 10.11 -1.14
CA PHE A 197 21.94 10.30 -0.55
C PHE A 197 20.92 9.24 -1.03
N ILE A 198 20.94 8.90 -2.33
CA ILE A 198 20.13 7.80 -2.88
C ILE A 198 20.50 6.45 -2.25
N GLN A 199 21.77 6.22 -1.90
CA GLN A 199 22.21 4.98 -1.26
C GLN A 199 21.78 4.91 0.21
N GLU A 200 21.87 6.02 0.94
CA GLU A 200 21.38 6.16 2.32
C GLU A 200 19.88 5.87 2.39
N LEU A 201 19.06 6.53 1.57
CA LEU A 201 17.61 6.26 1.46
C LEU A 201 17.29 4.80 1.12
N LYS A 202 18.08 4.15 0.26
CA LYS A 202 17.90 2.72 -0.06
C LYS A 202 18.18 1.82 1.13
N ASP A 203 19.13 2.17 1.97
CA ASP A 203 19.51 1.38 3.14
C ASP A 203 18.56 1.64 4.32
N GLU A 204 18.05 2.87 4.49
CA GLU A 204 16.91 3.16 5.37
C GLU A 204 15.66 2.37 4.96
N LEU A 205 15.26 2.40 3.68
CA LEU A 205 14.09 1.66 3.19
C LEU A 205 14.27 0.14 3.39
N ARG A 206 15.48 -0.38 3.16
CA ARG A 206 15.83 -1.79 3.41
C ARG A 206 15.70 -2.15 4.89
N GLN A 207 16.12 -1.27 5.79
CA GLN A 207 16.05 -1.45 7.24
C GLN A 207 14.59 -1.37 7.73
N LEU A 208 13.84 -0.33 7.33
CA LEU A 208 12.41 -0.19 7.65
C LEU A 208 11.59 -1.40 7.18
N LYS A 209 11.88 -1.93 5.99
CA LYS A 209 11.25 -3.15 5.46
C LYS A 209 11.61 -4.40 6.28
N LYS A 210 12.83 -4.50 6.79
CA LYS A 210 13.25 -5.60 7.67
C LYS A 210 12.51 -5.53 9.01
N ASP A 211 12.43 -4.35 9.60
CA ASP A 211 11.82 -4.14 10.91
C ASP A 211 10.29 -4.35 10.84
N THR A 212 9.64 -3.81 9.80
CA THR A 212 8.22 -4.05 9.51
C THR A 212 7.91 -5.54 9.38
N ASN A 213 8.75 -6.30 8.64
CA ASN A 213 8.59 -7.75 8.54
C ASN A 213 8.78 -8.45 9.89
N SER A 214 9.74 -8.01 10.72
CA SER A 214 9.92 -8.54 12.08
C SER A 214 8.66 -8.36 12.91
N SER A 215 8.12 -7.14 12.98
CA SER A 215 6.88 -6.83 13.70
C SER A 215 5.68 -7.62 13.18
N ILE A 216 5.54 -7.81 11.86
CA ILE A 216 4.50 -8.66 11.28
C ILE A 216 4.64 -10.11 11.76
N THR A 217 5.86 -10.68 11.81
CA THR A 217 6.06 -12.05 12.29
C THR A 217 5.78 -12.21 13.78
N GLU A 218 6.11 -11.21 14.60
CA GLU A 218 5.81 -11.19 16.04
C GLU A 218 4.32 -11.06 16.30
N LEU A 219 3.63 -10.14 15.63
CA LEU A 219 2.18 -9.97 15.74
C LEU A 219 1.43 -11.22 15.26
N THR A 220 1.89 -11.86 14.18
CA THR A 220 1.32 -13.13 13.67
C THR A 220 1.52 -14.29 14.66
N ARG A 221 2.60 -14.26 15.45
CA ARG A 221 2.86 -15.24 16.52
C ARG A 221 1.92 -15.01 17.71
N ALA A 222 1.85 -13.77 18.22
CA ALA A 222 0.98 -13.39 19.32
C ALA A 222 -0.51 -13.65 19.02
N LEU A 223 -0.96 -13.39 17.78
CA LEU A 223 -2.33 -13.71 17.34
C LEU A 223 -2.62 -15.22 17.33
N ARG A 224 -1.61 -16.07 17.12
CA ARG A 224 -1.75 -17.52 17.20
C ARG A 224 -1.83 -17.98 18.66
N GLU A 225 -0.91 -17.53 19.49
CA GLU A 225 -0.85 -17.82 20.92
C GLU A 225 -2.18 -17.44 21.60
N LEU A 226 -2.65 -16.20 21.38
CA LEU A 226 -3.94 -15.73 21.90
C LEU A 226 -5.14 -16.55 21.40
N LYS A 227 -5.10 -17.05 20.16
CA LYS A 227 -6.16 -17.92 19.61
C LYS A 227 -6.18 -19.28 20.30
N ASP A 228 -5.01 -19.88 20.51
CA ASP A 228 -4.86 -21.18 21.16
C ASP A 228 -5.22 -21.10 22.66
N GLU A 229 -4.89 -19.99 23.32
CA GLU A 229 -5.37 -19.66 24.67
C GLU A 229 -6.90 -19.49 24.72
N ASN A 230 -7.50 -18.74 23.78
CA ASN A 230 -8.95 -18.55 23.74
C ASN A 230 -9.70 -19.87 23.54
N GLN A 231 -9.18 -20.76 22.68
CA GLN A 231 -9.71 -22.11 22.48
C GLN A 231 -9.59 -22.96 23.75
N THR A 232 -8.46 -22.83 24.48
CA THR A 232 -8.23 -23.50 25.75
C THR A 232 -9.21 -23.03 26.83
N LEU A 233 -9.42 -21.71 26.96
CA LEU A 233 -10.39 -21.13 27.90
C LEU A 233 -11.83 -21.57 27.60
N ARG A 234 -12.26 -21.56 26.33
CA ARG A 234 -13.57 -22.10 25.92
C ARG A 234 -13.75 -23.55 26.33
N THR A 235 -12.71 -24.37 26.16
CA THR A 235 -12.73 -25.78 26.56
C THR A 235 -12.83 -25.95 28.08
N GLN A 236 -12.22 -25.06 28.87
CA GLN A 236 -12.35 -25.06 30.34
C GLN A 236 -13.75 -24.61 30.79
N ILE A 237 -14.33 -23.61 30.14
CA ILE A 237 -15.70 -23.13 30.43
C ILE A 237 -16.71 -24.26 30.23
N CYS A 238 -16.71 -24.96 29.09
CA CYS A 238 -17.62 -26.08 28.86
C CYS A 238 -17.50 -27.18 29.93
N LYS A 239 -16.27 -27.52 30.36
CA LYS A 239 -16.06 -28.51 31.44
C LYS A 239 -16.60 -28.03 32.78
N LEU A 240 -16.49 -26.74 33.10
CA LEU A 240 -17.04 -26.16 34.33
C LEU A 240 -18.57 -26.13 34.30
N GLU A 241 -19.17 -25.92 33.12
CA GLU A 241 -20.63 -26.01 32.91
C GLU A 241 -21.11 -27.45 33.12
N GLU A 242 -20.47 -28.44 32.49
CA GLU A 242 -20.76 -29.87 32.69
C GLU A 242 -20.59 -30.33 34.16
N ASP A 243 -19.52 -29.89 34.83
CA ASP A 243 -19.28 -30.22 36.25
C ASP A 243 -20.25 -29.51 37.20
N LYS A 244 -20.78 -28.34 36.82
CA LYS A 244 -21.85 -27.66 37.56
C LYS A 244 -23.17 -28.42 37.39
N GLU A 245 -23.57 -28.73 36.17
CA GLU A 245 -24.79 -29.47 35.85
C GLU A 245 -24.82 -30.83 36.58
N ARG A 246 -23.72 -31.59 36.50
CA ARG A 246 -23.59 -32.88 37.21
C ARG A 246 -23.68 -32.75 38.74
N LYS A 247 -23.27 -31.63 39.32
CA LYS A 247 -23.47 -31.35 40.76
C LYS A 247 -24.91 -31.00 41.07
N GLU A 248 -25.55 -30.20 40.23
CA GLU A 248 -26.95 -29.79 40.35
C GLU A 248 -27.91 -31.00 40.24
N GLU A 249 -27.66 -31.92 39.32
CA GLU A 249 -28.36 -33.22 39.23
C GLU A 249 -28.19 -34.06 40.51
N ASN A 250 -26.97 -34.15 41.04
CA ASN A 250 -26.69 -34.93 42.26
C ASN A 250 -27.37 -34.33 43.50
N PHE A 251 -27.36 -33.00 43.66
CA PHE A 251 -28.09 -32.33 44.74
C PHE A 251 -29.61 -32.50 44.59
N SER A 252 -30.13 -32.38 43.36
CA SER A 252 -31.56 -32.59 43.08
C SER A 252 -32.01 -34.01 43.44
N ARG A 253 -31.18 -35.01 43.12
CA ARG A 253 -31.40 -36.41 43.49
C ARG A 253 -31.42 -36.61 45.02
N GLN A 254 -30.42 -36.08 45.74
CA GLN A 254 -30.37 -36.17 47.20
C GLN A 254 -31.56 -35.48 47.90
N LEU A 255 -32.00 -34.33 47.38
CA LEU A 255 -33.19 -33.64 47.89
C LEU A 255 -34.47 -34.44 47.67
N GLN A 256 -34.60 -35.10 46.52
CA GLN A 256 -35.74 -35.99 46.23
C GLN A 256 -35.72 -37.24 47.11
N GLU A 257 -34.56 -37.88 47.30
CA GLU A 257 -34.40 -39.03 48.21
C GLU A 257 -34.75 -38.66 49.67
N MET A 258 -34.32 -37.49 50.17
CA MET A 258 -34.73 -37.01 51.50
C MET A 258 -36.25 -36.77 51.59
N ARG A 259 -36.86 -36.16 50.56
CA ARG A 259 -38.32 -35.94 50.51
C ARG A 259 -39.09 -37.25 50.61
N GLU A 260 -38.66 -38.27 49.87
CA GLU A 260 -39.27 -39.61 49.88
C GLU A 260 -39.11 -40.30 51.25
N GLN A 261 -37.95 -40.18 51.90
CA GLN A 261 -37.76 -40.69 53.28
C GLN A 261 -38.66 -39.97 54.31
N LEU A 262 -38.81 -38.65 54.19
CA LEU A 262 -39.71 -37.86 55.04
C LEU A 262 -41.18 -38.25 54.84
N GLN A 263 -41.62 -38.42 53.60
CA GLN A 263 -42.98 -38.86 53.30
C GLN A 263 -43.23 -40.27 53.86
N LYS A 264 -42.33 -41.22 53.63
CA LYS A 264 -42.45 -42.58 54.14
C LYS A 264 -42.54 -42.64 55.67
N ASN A 265 -41.66 -41.92 56.38
CA ASN A 265 -41.72 -41.81 57.84
C ASN A 265 -43.02 -41.16 58.34
N THR A 266 -43.66 -40.31 57.54
CA THR A 266 -44.96 -39.68 57.88
C THR A 266 -46.10 -40.68 57.68
N GLU A 267 -46.09 -41.44 56.60
CA GLU A 267 -47.07 -42.50 56.32
C GLU A 267 -47.00 -43.63 57.38
N ASP A 268 -45.79 -44.09 57.72
CA ASP A 268 -45.56 -45.11 58.77
C ASP A 268 -46.04 -44.63 60.17
N ASN A 269 -45.94 -43.34 60.49
CA ASN A 269 -46.50 -42.77 61.73
C ASN A 269 -48.02 -42.60 61.69
N THR A 270 -48.60 -42.29 60.52
CA THR A 270 -50.05 -42.00 60.39
C THR A 270 -50.90 -43.27 60.59
N ILE A 271 -50.35 -44.45 60.30
CA ILE A 271 -51.02 -45.75 60.54
C ILE A 271 -51.21 -46.03 62.05
N HIS A 272 -50.45 -45.39 62.93
CA HIS A 272 -50.48 -45.65 64.38
C HIS A 272 -51.39 -44.72 65.20
N LEU A 273 -51.97 -43.67 64.62
CA LEU A 273 -52.79 -42.67 65.33
C LEU A 273 -54.22 -42.55 64.78
N SER A 274 -55.05 -43.57 65.02
CA SER A 274 -56.51 -43.51 64.81
C SER A 274 -57.30 -43.86 66.08
N THR A 275 -57.18 -42.99 67.08
CA THR A 275 -58.21 -42.78 68.13
C THR A 275 -58.07 -41.37 68.69
N ALA A 276 -59.07 -40.52 68.46
CA ALA A 276 -59.22 -39.24 69.15
C ALA A 276 -59.73 -39.46 70.59
N PRO A 277 -59.69 -38.44 71.46
CA PRO A 277 -60.87 -37.56 71.51
C PRO A 277 -60.60 -36.05 71.68
N THR A 278 -61.65 -35.31 71.34
CA THR A 278 -61.95 -33.88 71.48
C THR A 278 -61.73 -33.30 72.89
N THR A 279 -61.28 -32.04 72.98
CA THR A 279 -61.87 -31.02 73.89
C THR A 279 -61.54 -29.58 73.44
N ASP A 280 -62.48 -28.66 73.61
CA ASP A 280 -62.32 -27.21 73.44
C ASP A 280 -61.33 -26.60 74.44
N TYR A 281 -60.82 -25.38 74.16
CA TYR A 281 -60.95 -24.19 75.04
C TYR A 281 -60.46 -22.91 74.34
N THR A 282 -60.81 -21.76 74.92
CA THR A 282 -60.94 -20.46 74.23
C THR A 282 -59.95 -19.40 74.75
N ASP A 283 -59.34 -18.66 73.83
CA ASP A 283 -58.92 -17.24 73.89
C ASP A 283 -58.05 -16.70 75.06
N SER A 284 -56.92 -16.02 74.73
CA SER A 284 -56.39 -14.79 75.38
C SER A 284 -54.97 -14.42 74.88
N GLU A 285 -54.83 -13.26 74.23
CA GLU A 285 -53.60 -12.43 74.24
C GLU A 285 -53.36 -11.82 75.66
N PRO A 286 -52.19 -11.24 76.07
CA PRO A 286 -51.33 -10.37 75.23
C PRO A 286 -49.80 -10.23 75.56
N ALA A 287 -49.14 -9.39 74.76
CA ALA A 287 -48.10 -8.39 75.13
C ALA A 287 -46.64 -8.76 75.54
N THR A 288 -45.72 -8.48 74.60
CA THR A 288 -44.68 -7.41 74.70
C THR A 288 -43.35 -7.61 75.49
N ASN A 289 -42.26 -7.15 74.85
CA ASN A 289 -40.88 -6.94 75.36
C ASN A 289 -40.08 -8.23 75.69
N THR A 290 -38.77 -8.37 75.40
CA THR A 290 -37.71 -7.46 74.88
C THR A 290 -36.63 -8.36 74.18
N GLN A 291 -35.52 -7.94 73.57
CA GLN A 291 -34.76 -6.67 73.57
C GLN A 291 -33.91 -6.50 72.29
N THR A 292 -33.24 -5.35 72.14
CA THR A 292 -32.00 -5.16 71.36
C THR A 292 -31.05 -4.33 72.24
N PRO A 293 -29.72 -4.52 72.15
CA PRO A 293 -28.91 -3.37 71.71
C PRO A 293 -27.64 -3.71 70.93
N ALA A 294 -27.24 -2.78 70.05
CA ALA A 294 -25.86 -2.39 69.64
C ALA A 294 -24.85 -3.48 69.17
N GLU A 295 -23.99 -3.29 68.17
CA GLU A 295 -23.71 -2.22 67.18
C GLU A 295 -22.98 -2.94 66.02
N THR A 296 -23.20 -2.65 64.74
CA THR A 296 -22.45 -1.62 63.99
C THR A 296 -23.03 -1.55 62.57
N HIS A 297 -23.15 -0.36 61.99
CA HIS A 297 -23.63 -0.20 60.60
C HIS A 297 -22.52 -0.47 59.56
N THR A 298 -22.71 -1.49 58.72
CA THR A 298 -22.13 -1.58 57.36
C THR A 298 -23.02 -2.43 56.46
N SER A 299 -23.33 -1.94 55.25
CA SER A 299 -24.26 -2.58 54.31
C SER A 299 -23.71 -3.88 53.70
N PRO A 300 -24.58 -4.87 53.38
CA PRO A 300 -24.36 -5.78 52.26
C PRO A 300 -24.75 -5.06 50.96
N ALA A 301 -23.81 -4.99 50.02
CA ALA A 301 -23.95 -4.20 48.79
C ALA A 301 -24.88 -4.84 47.74
N HIS A 302 -25.22 -4.05 46.73
CA HIS A 302 -25.75 -4.52 45.45
C HIS A 302 -24.92 -5.71 44.89
N PRO A 303 -25.51 -6.60 44.08
CA PRO A 303 -24.72 -7.52 43.27
C PRO A 303 -23.70 -6.72 42.44
N PRO A 304 -22.48 -7.24 42.22
CA PRO A 304 -21.47 -6.51 41.47
C PRO A 304 -21.99 -6.20 40.07
N GLU A 305 -22.15 -4.90 39.80
CA GLU A 305 -22.37 -4.39 38.45
C GLU A 305 -21.18 -4.86 37.60
N PRO A 306 -21.39 -5.43 36.40
CA PRO A 306 -20.28 -5.89 35.56
C PRO A 306 -19.33 -4.71 35.33
N ASP A 307 -18.03 -4.93 35.53
CA ASP A 307 -17.02 -3.90 35.30
C ASP A 307 -17.21 -3.32 33.89
N PRO A 308 -17.39 -2.00 33.75
CA PRO A 308 -17.70 -1.42 32.44
C PRO A 308 -16.51 -1.60 31.51
N ASP A 309 -16.74 -2.19 30.34
CA ASP A 309 -15.75 -2.34 29.27
C ASP A 309 -15.07 -0.99 28.99
N VAL A 310 -13.78 -0.88 29.35
CA VAL A 310 -13.02 0.37 29.25
C VAL A 310 -12.61 0.59 27.80
N LEU A 311 -13.49 1.22 27.01
CA LEU A 311 -13.22 1.60 25.64
C LEU A 311 -12.39 2.89 25.57
N LEU A 312 -11.11 2.80 25.23
CA LEU A 312 -10.31 3.96 24.82
C LEU A 312 -10.67 4.34 23.37
N LEU A 313 -11.35 5.47 23.17
CA LEU A 313 -11.56 6.05 21.84
C LEU A 313 -10.55 7.16 21.59
N MET A 314 -9.72 7.01 20.56
CA MET A 314 -8.68 7.97 20.17
C MET A 314 -8.72 8.20 18.64
N ASP A 315 -8.37 9.40 18.20
CA ASP A 315 -8.19 9.71 16.78
C ASP A 315 -6.84 9.20 16.24
N SER A 316 -6.63 9.31 14.93
CA SER A 316 -5.36 8.92 14.27
C SER A 316 -4.15 9.77 14.70
N ASN A 317 -4.35 10.82 15.50
CA ASN A 317 -3.32 11.70 16.04
C ASN A 317 -3.08 11.43 17.54
N GLY A 318 -3.70 10.40 18.11
CA GLY A 318 -3.58 10.03 19.53
C GLY A 318 -4.37 10.93 20.49
N LYS A 319 -5.35 11.69 20.03
CA LYS A 319 -6.22 12.51 20.89
C LYS A 319 -7.47 11.74 21.29
N PHE A 320 -7.81 11.79 22.58
CA PHE A 320 -9.04 11.19 23.09
C PHE A 320 -10.29 11.79 22.44
N LEU A 321 -11.16 10.93 21.93
CA LEU A 321 -12.45 11.29 21.34
C LEU A 321 -13.52 11.39 22.43
N ASP A 322 -14.41 12.37 22.30
CA ASP A 322 -15.53 12.60 23.22
C ASP A 322 -16.66 11.59 22.97
N PRO A 323 -16.91 10.62 23.89
CA PRO A 323 -17.91 9.58 23.65
C PRO A 323 -19.34 10.11 23.57
N GLN A 324 -19.64 11.26 24.20
CA GLN A 324 -21.00 11.84 24.18
C GLN A 324 -21.37 12.39 22.79
N LYS A 325 -20.37 12.80 22.01
CA LYS A 325 -20.57 13.23 20.61
C LYS A 325 -20.75 12.05 19.65
N LEU A 326 -20.14 10.91 19.97
CA LEU A 326 -20.21 9.70 19.13
C LEU A 326 -21.47 8.87 19.42
N PHE A 327 -21.96 8.87 20.66
CA PHE A 327 -23.10 8.06 21.09
C PHE A 327 -24.15 8.89 21.86
N PRO A 328 -24.81 9.89 21.22
CA PRO A 328 -25.68 10.88 21.88
C PRO A 328 -26.96 10.31 22.54
N HIS A 329 -27.22 9.01 22.41
CA HIS A 329 -28.37 8.31 23.00
C HIS A 329 -27.98 7.12 23.89
N GLN A 330 -26.69 6.92 24.18
CA GLN A 330 -26.20 5.91 25.11
C GLN A 330 -25.58 6.57 26.35
N LYS A 331 -25.81 5.97 27.52
CA LYS A 331 -25.13 6.38 28.76
C LYS A 331 -23.71 5.83 28.74
N VAL A 332 -22.75 6.62 28.24
CA VAL A 332 -21.33 6.27 28.26
C VAL A 332 -20.63 6.96 29.43
N THR A 333 -20.06 6.18 30.34
CA THR A 333 -19.38 6.66 31.55
C THR A 333 -17.87 6.71 31.32
N ALA A 334 -17.32 7.88 30.99
CA ALA A 334 -15.88 8.04 30.84
C ALA A 334 -15.20 8.20 32.21
N LYS A 335 -14.35 7.24 32.60
CA LYS A 335 -13.33 7.45 33.63
C LYS A 335 -12.17 8.25 33.00
N ARG A 336 -11.79 9.37 33.64
CA ARG A 336 -10.64 10.21 33.26
C ARG A 336 -9.38 9.78 34.01
#